data_AF-S4PA19-F1
#
_entry.id   AF-S4PA19-F1
#
_cell.length_a   1.000
_cell.length_b   1.000
_cell.length_c   1.000
_cell.angle_alpha   90.00
_cell.angle_beta   90.00
_cell.angle_gamma   90.00
#
_symmetry.space_group_name_H-M   'P 1'
#
loop_
_entity.id
_entity.type
_entity.pdbx_description
1 polymer ?
#
loop_
_entity_poly.entity_id
_entity_poly.type
_entity_poly.pdbx_seq_one_letter_code
_entity_poly.pdbx_strand_id
1 'polypeptide(L)' 'MRFKPPPPNSPIGWRVEFRPCEAQLTDFENAAYVCFVVLLTRVILSYQLNFVMPISKVDENMQRAQRRGAVLTQRFW' A
#
# COMPACT_ATOMS: atom_id res chain seq x y z
N MET A 1 0.89 -4.99 4.86
CA MET A 1 2.18 -4.26 5.06
C MET A 1 3.12 -5.14 5.86
N ARG A 2 4.43 -5.02 5.68
CA ARG A 2 5.42 -5.67 6.55
C ARG A 2 6.51 -4.69 6.95
N PHE A 3 6.74 -4.53 8.25
CA PHE A 3 7.87 -3.79 8.77
C PHE A 3 9.12 -4.70 8.75
N LYS A 4 10.22 -4.19 8.20
CA LYS A 4 11.46 -4.93 8.00
C LYS A 4 12.60 -4.25 8.76
N PRO A 5 13.17 -4.90 9.79
CA PRO A 5 14.34 -4.37 10.49
C PRO A 5 15.56 -4.33 9.57
N PRO A 6 16.55 -3.47 9.87
CA PRO A 6 17.84 -3.49 9.21
C PRO A 6 18.54 -4.84 9.46
N PRO A 7 19.16 -5.46 8.44
CA PRO A 7 19.98 -6.65 8.64
C PRO A 7 21.21 -6.32 9.50
N PRO A 8 21.70 -7.26 10.34
CA PRO A 8 22.97 -7.08 11.03
C PRO A 8 24.11 -6.76 10.06
N ASN A 9 25.01 -5.86 10.44
CA ASN A 9 26.18 -5.47 9.65
C ASN A 9 25.88 -4.96 8.23
N SER A 10 24.68 -4.39 8.01
CA SER A 10 24.28 -3.81 6.72
C SER A 10 24.07 -2.30 6.84
N PRO A 11 24.44 -1.49 5.82
CA PRO A 11 24.11 -0.07 5.79
C PRO A 11 22.61 0.19 5.50
N ILE A 12 21.83 -0.84 5.20
CA ILE A 12 20.41 -0.72 4.85
C ILE A 12 19.58 -0.42 6.11
N GLY A 13 18.78 0.65 6.07
CA GLY A 13 17.90 1.04 7.17
C GLY A 13 16.60 0.24 7.31
N TRP A 14 15.70 0.75 8.16
CA TRP A 14 14.34 0.24 8.33
C TRP A 14 13.54 0.37 7.03
N ARG A 15 12.73 -0.65 6.75
CA ARG A 15 11.95 -0.71 5.51
C ARG A 15 10.51 -1.11 5.78
N VAL A 16 9.65 -0.70 4.88
CA VAL A 16 8.25 -1.13 4.84
C VAL A 16 8.00 -1.78 3.48
N GLU A 17 7.31 -2.92 3.49
CA GLU A 17 6.92 -3.65 2.29
C GLU A 17 5.42 -3.48 2.06
N PHE A 18 5.06 -2.90 0.91
CA PHE A 18 3.70 -2.85 0.39
C PHE A 18 3.39 -4.17 -0.33
N ARG A 19 2.33 -4.85 0.10
CA ARG A 19 1.95 -6.22 -0.27
C ARG A 19 0.53 -6.42 -0.84
N PRO A 20 -0.42 -5.47 -0.73
CA PRO A 20 -1.78 -5.71 -1.23
C PRO A 20 -1.96 -5.77 -2.75
N CYS A 21 -1.01 -5.35 -3.57
CA CYS A 21 -1.20 -5.32 -5.02
C CYS A 21 -1.27 -6.72 -5.63
N GLU A 22 -2.31 -6.96 -6.43
CA GLU A 22 -2.39 -8.12 -7.32
C GLU A 22 -1.48 -7.92 -8.55
N ALA A 23 -0.87 -9.01 -9.04
CA ALA A 23 -0.09 -8.96 -10.27
C ALA A 23 -0.99 -8.75 -11.49
N GLN A 24 -0.58 -7.85 -12.39
CA GLN A 24 -1.30 -7.55 -13.63
C GLN A 24 -0.72 -8.33 -14.81
N LEU A 25 -1.46 -8.38 -15.92
CA LEU A 25 -1.08 -9.17 -17.10
C LEU A 25 0.16 -8.62 -17.81
N THR A 26 0.35 -7.30 -17.79
CA THR A 26 1.45 -6.65 -18.52
C THR A 26 2.48 -6.04 -17.58
N ASP A 27 3.74 -6.02 -18.03
CA ASP A 27 4.83 -5.34 -17.32
C ASP A 27 4.55 -3.85 -17.16
N PHE A 28 3.87 -3.23 -18.12
CA PHE A 28 3.50 -1.82 -18.07
C PHE A 28 2.52 -1.54 -16.92
N GLU A 29 1.46 -2.35 -16.76
CA GLU A 29 0.49 -2.19 -15.67
C GLU A 29 1.16 -2.42 -14.30
N ASN A 30 2.01 -3.45 -14.18
CA ASN A 30 2.77 -3.70 -12.96
C ASN A 30 3.73 -2.54 -12.62
N ALA A 31 4.45 -2.01 -13.63
CA ALA A 31 5.32 -0.86 -13.46
C ALA A 31 4.53 0.40 -13.05
N ALA A 32 3.33 0.60 -13.59
CA ALA A 32 2.46 1.72 -13.23
C ALA A 32 2.08 1.67 -11.74
N TYR A 33 1.71 0.51 -11.21
CA TYR A 33 1.42 0.37 -9.77
C TYR A 33 2.66 0.61 -8.90
N VAL A 34 3.83 0.09 -9.29
CA VAL A 34 5.08 0.33 -8.55
C VAL A 34 5.43 1.82 -8.53
N CYS A 35 5.38 2.49 -9.68
CA CYS A 35 5.61 3.93 -9.79
C CYS A 35 4.63 4.73 -8.94
N PHE A 36 3.34 4.37 -8.96
CA PHE A 36 2.33 5.01 -8.13
C PHE A 36 2.63 4.89 -6.63
N VAL A 37 2.96 3.69 -6.14
CA VAL A 37 3.31 3.47 -4.72
C VAL A 37 4.57 4.27 -4.33
N VAL A 38 5.56 4.36 -5.20
CA VAL A 38 6.77 5.19 -4.96
C VAL A 38 6.40 6.67 -4.85
N LEU A 39 5.58 7.20 -5.76
CA LEU A 39 5.15 8.59 -5.71
C LEU A 39 4.29 8.88 -4.48
N LEU A 40 3.35 7.99 -4.15
CA LEU A 40 2.51 8.11 -2.96
C LEU A 40 3.35 8.16 -1.69
N THR A 41 4.29 7.24 -1.50
CA THR A 41 5.16 7.24 -0.32
C THR A 41 6.03 8.50 -0.23
N ARG A 42 6.52 9.04 -1.36
CA ARG A 42 7.22 10.33 -1.38
C ARG A 42 6.33 11.48 -0.95
N VAL A 43 5.08 11.54 -1.42
CA VAL A 43 4.11 12.57 -1.01
C VAL A 43 3.85 12.49 0.50
N ILE A 44 3.59 11.29 1.04
CA ILE A 44 3.33 11.11 2.48
C ILE A 44 4.49 11.67 3.31
N LEU A 45 5.74 11.35 2.94
CA LEU A 45 6.93 11.77 3.68
C LEU A 45 7.25 13.26 3.47
N SER A 46 7.16 13.78 2.25
CA SER A 46 7.48 15.17 1.97
C SER A 46 6.53 16.16 2.64
N TYR A 47 5.24 15.79 2.73
CA TYR A 47 4.21 16.65 3.33
C TYR A 47 3.84 16.27 4.77
N GLN A 48 4.50 15.27 5.36
CA GLN A 48 4.23 14.79 6.72
C GLN A 48 2.73 14.49 6.96
N LEU A 49 2.10 13.86 5.99
CA LEU A 49 0.66 13.60 6.01
C LEU A 49 0.30 12.54 7.06
N ASN A 50 -0.80 12.79 7.77
CA ASN A 50 -1.32 11.87 8.78
C ASN A 50 -2.57 11.16 8.27
N PHE A 51 -2.48 9.83 8.15
CA PHE A 51 -3.57 8.95 7.73
C PHE A 51 -4.04 8.00 8.85
N VAL A 52 -3.80 8.35 10.11
CA VAL A 52 -4.25 7.55 11.24
C VAL A 52 -5.79 7.48 11.22
N MET A 53 -6.30 6.26 11.20
CA MET A 53 -7.71 5.93 11.29
C MET A 53 -7.90 4.70 12.16
N PRO A 54 -9.10 4.45 12.71
CA PRO A 54 -9.36 3.23 13.47
C PRO A 54 -9.08 1.98 12.62
N ILE A 55 -8.32 1.03 13.18
CA ILE A 55 -7.95 -0.20 12.45
C ILE A 55 -9.19 -1.02 12.03
N SER A 56 -10.26 -0.98 12.83
CA SER A 56 -11.53 -1.62 12.50
C SER A 56 -12.13 -1.14 11.18
N LYS A 57 -11.88 0.11 10.78
CA LYS A 57 -12.30 0.67 9.49
C LYS A 57 -11.43 0.18 8.33
N VAL A 58 -10.15 -0.09 8.58
CA VAL A 58 -9.26 -0.74 7.62
C VAL A 58 -9.70 -2.19 7.40
N ASP A 59 -10.06 -2.92 8.46
CA ASP A 59 -10.56 -4.30 8.36
C ASP A 59 -11.89 -4.37 7.59
N GLU A 60 -12.78 -3.42 7.82
CA GLU A 60 -14.04 -3.26 7.07
C GLU A 60 -13.75 -2.98 5.57
N ASN A 61 -12.79 -2.10 5.27
CA ASN A 61 -12.33 -1.84 3.92
C ASN A 61 -11.76 -3.10 3.25
N MET A 62 -10.98 -3.92 3.96
CA MET A 62 -10.43 -5.18 3.43
C MET A 62 -11.54 -6.18 3.05
N GLN A 63 -12.57 -6.33 3.89
CA GLN A 63 -13.71 -7.20 3.57
C GLN A 63 -14.52 -6.70 2.37
N ARG A 64 -14.67 -5.37 2.23
CA ARG A 64 -15.36 -4.76 1.07
C ARG A 64 -14.58 -4.93 -0.22
N ALA A 65 -13.25 -4.78 -0.18
CA ALA A 65 -12.37 -4.85 -1.35
C ALA A 65 -12.47 -6.20 -2.08
N GLN A 66 -12.79 -7.28 -1.37
CA GLN A 66 -12.91 -8.64 -1.94
C GLN A 66 -14.22 -8.89 -2.69
N ARG A 67 -15.21 -7.98 -2.61
CA ARG A 67 -16.51 -8.19 -3.28
C ARG A 67 -16.38 -8.02 -4.79
N ARG A 68 -17.10 -8.84 -5.56
CA ARG A 68 -17.13 -8.72 -7.03
C ARG A 68 -17.65 -7.33 -7.43
N GLY A 69 -16.90 -6.63 -8.27
CA GLY A 69 -17.24 -5.27 -8.70
C GLY A 69 -17.02 -4.21 -7.60
N ALA A 70 -16.21 -4.49 -6.58
CA ALA A 70 -15.96 -3.55 -5.49
C ALA A 70 -15.45 -2.19 -5.95
N VAL A 71 -14.55 -2.19 -6.94
CA VAL A 71 -14.00 -0.95 -7.53
C VAL A 71 -15.07 -0.03 -8.12
N LEU A 72 -16.22 -0.57 -8.54
CA LEU A 72 -17.32 0.20 -9.15
C LEU A 72 -18.46 0.50 -8.18
N THR A 73 -18.65 -0.31 -7.13
CA THR A 73 -19.89 -0.34 -6.35
C THR A 73 -19.72 -0.12 -4.86
N GLN A 74 -18.54 -0.39 -4.29
CA GLN A 74 -18.31 -0.27 -2.85
C GLN A 74 -17.79 1.12 -2.49
N ARG A 75 -18.01 1.51 -1.23
CA ARG A 75 -17.44 2.72 -0.64
C ARG A 75 -16.47 2.35 0.47
N PHE A 76 -15.40 3.12 0.57
CA PHE A 76 -14.32 2.91 1.52
C PHE A 76 -14.22 4.11 2.47
N TRP A 77 -13.75 3.84 3.68
CA TRP A 77 -13.46 4.84 4.70
C TRP A 77 -12.13 5.53 4.44
#